data_AF-A0A942L2M6-F1
#
_entry.id   AF-A0A942L2M6-F1
#
_cell.length_a   1.000
_cell.length_b   1.000
_cell.length_c   1.000
_cell.angle_alpha   90.00
_cell.angle_beta   90.00
_cell.angle_gamma   90.00
#
_symmetry.space_group_name_H-M   'P 1'
#
loop_
_entity.id
_entity.type
_entity.pdbx_description
1 polymer ?
#
loop_
_entity_poly.entity_id
_entity_poly.type
_entity_poly.pdbx_seq_one_letter_code
_entity_poly.pdbx_strand_id
1 'polypeptide(L)'
;MSKKYNEPVLAYCAQEKLHAFIWRGRLYKVQKVIGTWTVNSGWWQKQPAHRRHNVVSAQSSFGGSGVFELYCEGQKKKWFLFKVLD
;
A
#
# COMPACT_ATOMS: atom_id res chain seq x y z
N MET A 1 0.72 10.86 -14.30
CA MET A 1 1.67 11.72 -13.53
C MET A 1 1.62 11.25 -12.08
N SER A 2 2.73 11.06 -11.38
CA SER A 2 2.66 10.37 -10.08
C SER A 2 2.88 11.28 -8.86
N LYS A 3 2.04 11.12 -7.82
CA LYS A 3 2.08 11.91 -6.57
C LYS A 3 2.43 11.03 -5.38
N LYS A 4 3.40 11.45 -4.56
CA LYS A 4 3.79 10.78 -3.30
C LYS A 4 3.01 11.37 -2.12
N TYR A 5 2.60 10.52 -1.18
CA TYR A 5 1.82 10.90 0.01
C TYR A 5 2.49 10.44 1.30
N ASN A 6 2.87 9.16 1.38
CA ASN A 6 3.41 8.54 2.60
C ASN A 6 2.47 8.69 3.81
N GLU A 7 1.17 8.55 3.57
CA GLU A 7 0.10 8.70 4.58
C GLU A 7 -0.32 7.32 5.12
N PRO A 8 -0.63 7.17 6.43
CA PRO A 8 -1.18 5.93 6.94
C PRO A 8 -2.58 5.68 6.37
N VAL A 9 -2.89 4.41 6.09
CA VAL A 9 -4.21 4.00 5.61
C VAL A 9 -4.75 2.82 6.40
N LEU A 10 -6.08 2.74 6.49
CA LEU A 10 -6.73 1.53 6.96
C LEU A 10 -6.75 0.53 5.82
N ALA A 11 -6.15 -0.64 6.02
CA ALA A 11 -6.07 -1.69 5.02
C ALA A 11 -6.77 -2.94 5.51
N TYR A 12 -7.50 -3.58 4.61
CA TYR A 12 -8.15 -4.86 4.82
C TYR A 12 -7.34 -5.94 4.10
N CYS A 13 -6.81 -6.87 4.89
CA CYS A 13 -6.02 -7.98 4.39
C CYS A 13 -6.70 -9.30 4.74
N ALA A 14 -6.67 -10.24 3.80
CA ALA A 14 -7.02 -11.64 4.05
C ALA A 14 -5.87 -12.51 3.56
N GLN A 15 -5.43 -13.48 4.37
CA GLN A 15 -4.29 -14.35 4.07
C GLN A 15 -3.04 -13.58 3.60
N GLU A 16 -2.72 -12.48 4.28
CA GLU A 16 -1.61 -11.56 3.95
C GLU A 16 -1.69 -10.81 2.61
N LYS A 17 -2.78 -10.97 1.86
CA LYS A 17 -3.03 -10.23 0.61
C LYS A 17 -3.88 -9.00 0.89
N LEU A 18 -3.50 -7.86 0.32
CA LEU A 18 -4.26 -6.62 0.39
C LEU A 18 -5.50 -6.70 -0.51
N HIS A 19 -6.69 -6.58 0.09
CA HIS A 19 -7.98 -6.69 -0.62
C HIS A 19 -8.67 -5.34 -0.78
N ALA A 20 -8.54 -4.45 0.21
CA ALA A 20 -9.08 -3.10 0.13
C ALA A 20 -8.33 -2.16 1.06
N PHE A 21 -8.49 -0.86 0.86
CA PHE A 21 -7.99 0.15 1.77
C PHE A 21 -8.87 1.40 1.74
N ILE A 22 -8.86 2.15 2.85
CA ILE A 22 -9.54 3.44 2.96
C ILE A 22 -8.49 4.54 2.87
N TRP A 23 -8.67 5.44 1.91
CA TRP A 23 -7.83 6.63 1.76
C TRP A 23 -8.72 7.85 1.56
N ARG A 24 -8.48 8.91 2.35
CA ARG A 24 -9.25 10.17 2.34
C ARG A 24 -10.77 9.95 2.39
N GLY A 25 -11.20 9.06 3.28
CA GLY A 25 -12.62 8.72 3.49
C GLY A 25 -13.26 7.87 2.40
N ARG A 26 -12.51 7.40 1.40
CA ARG A 26 -13.01 6.56 0.31
C ARG A 26 -12.46 5.15 0.40
N LEU A 27 -13.34 4.16 0.22
CA LEU A 27 -12.97 2.75 0.12
C LEU A 27 -12.55 2.41 -1.31
N TYR A 28 -11.31 1.92 -1.43
CA TYR A 28 -10.73 1.39 -2.66
C TYR A 28 -10.63 -0.13 -2.56
N LYS A 29 -11.34 -0.84 -3.45
CA LYS A 29 -11.25 -2.29 -3.58
C LYS A 29 -10.14 -2.63 -4.55
N VAL A 30 -9.18 -3.45 -4.11
CA VAL A 30 -8.09 -3.94 -4.95
C VAL A 30 -8.66 -4.88 -5.99
N GLN A 31 -8.39 -4.59 -7.26
CA GLN A 31 -8.79 -5.41 -8.40
C GLN A 31 -7.67 -6.38 -8.78
N LYS A 32 -6.42 -5.89 -8.78
CA LYS A 32 -5.25 -6.68 -9.14
C LYS A 32 -4.01 -6.17 -8.41
N VAL A 33 -3.18 -7.11 -7.96
CA VAL A 33 -1.80 -6.81 -7.54
C VAL A 33 -0.92 -6.85 -8.79
N ILE A 34 -0.31 -5.72 -9.12
CA ILE A 34 0.57 -5.54 -10.29
C ILE A 34 1.99 -5.97 -9.95
N GLY A 35 2.44 -5.69 -8.73
CA GLY A 35 3.77 -6.09 -8.29
C GLY A 35 3.93 -6.00 -6.78
N THR A 36 4.86 -6.81 -6.26
CA THR A 36 5.20 -6.85 -4.84
C THR A 36 6.71 -6.99 -4.69
N TRP A 37 7.31 -6.17 -3.83
CA TRP A 37 8.72 -6.27 -3.48
C TRP A 37 8.93 -5.89 -2.02
N THR A 38 10.04 -6.35 -1.44
CA THR A 38 10.43 -5.97 -0.08
C THR A 38 11.66 -5.08 -0.13
N VAL A 39 11.58 -3.95 0.56
CA VAL A 39 12.70 -3.03 0.74
C VAL A 39 13.21 -3.19 2.16
N ASN A 40 14.50 -3.51 2.28
CA ASN A 40 15.21 -3.49 3.55
C ASN A 40 15.80 -2.09 3.72
N SER A 41 15.12 -1.27 4.51
CA SER A 41 15.63 0.05 4.88
C SER A 41 16.49 -0.04 6.14
N GLY A 42 17.54 0.78 6.22
CA GLY A 42 18.44 0.74 7.37
C GLY A 42 19.27 -0.53 7.45
N TRP A 43 19.75 -1.06 6.32
CA TRP A 43 20.63 -2.25 6.28
C TRP A 43 21.91 -2.08 7.11
N TRP A 44 22.31 -0.83 7.39
CA TRP A 44 23.41 -0.45 8.28
C TRP A 44 23.04 -0.45 9.78
N GLN A 45 21.76 -0.66 10.13
CA GLN A 45 21.28 -0.71 11.51
C GLN A 45 21.25 -2.15 12.02
N LYS A 46 21.39 -2.34 13.33
CA LYS A 46 21.30 -3.68 13.97
C LYS A 46 19.93 -4.35 13.75
N GLN A 47 18.87 -3.58 13.52
CA GLN A 47 17.52 -4.07 13.23
C GLN A 47 16.96 -3.32 12.02
N PRO A 48 17.24 -3.78 10.79
CA PRO A 48 16.74 -3.13 9.58
C PRO A 48 15.21 -3.19 9.52
N ALA A 49 14.60 -2.10 9.05
CA ALA A 49 13.16 -2.05 8.85
C ALA A 49 12.80 -2.68 7.50
N HIS A 50 11.98 -3.72 7.55
CA HIS A 50 11.42 -4.39 6.38
C HIS A 50 10.10 -3.74 5.97
N ARG A 51 10.04 -3.23 4.74
CA ARG A 51 8.83 -2.66 4.14
C ARG A 51 8.43 -3.50 2.93
N ARG A 52 7.24 -4.09 2.97
CA ARG A 52 6.70 -4.81 1.81
C ARG A 52 5.81 -3.87 1.01
N HIS A 53 6.27 -3.51 -0.19
CA HIS A 53 5.56 -2.67 -1.13
C HIS A 53 4.66 -3.53 -2.02
N ASN A 54 3.46 -3.03 -2.31
CA ASN A 54 2.47 -3.60 -3.19
C ASN A 54 1.94 -2.52 -4.11
N VAL A 55 2.13 -2.72 -5.42
CA VAL A 55 1.47 -1.91 -6.44
C VAL A 55 0.20 -2.61 -6.83
N VAL A 56 -0.92 -1.91 -6.72
CA VAL A 56 -2.25 -2.46 -6.94
C VAL A 56 -3.07 -1.55 -7.85
N SER A 57 -3.85 -2.13 -8.75
CA SER A 57 -4.98 -1.43 -9.33
C SER A 57 -6.16 -1.53 -8.36
N ALA A 58 -6.82 -0.41 -8.11
CA ALA A 58 -7.96 -0.37 -7.22
C ALA A 58 -9.07 0.53 -7.77
N GLN A 59 -10.30 0.18 -7.43
CA GLN A 59 -11.50 0.91 -7.81
C GLN A 59 -12.17 1.48 -6.56
N SER A 60 -12.50 2.76 -6.61
CA SER A 60 -13.24 3.45 -5.56
C SER A 60 -14.71 3.05 -5.62
N SER A 61 -15.32 2.92 -4.44
CA SER A 61 -16.75 2.61 -4.29
C SER A 61 -17.66 3.72 -4.85
N PHE A 62 -17.13 4.94 -4.99
CA PHE A 62 -17.85 6.11 -5.54
C PHE A 62 -17.50 6.41 -7.00
N GLY A 63 -16.91 5.45 -7.72
CA GLY A 63 -16.37 5.65 -9.06
C GLY A 63 -14.92 6.13 -9.05
N GLY A 64 -14.23 5.91 -10.17
CA GLY A 64 -12.80 6.15 -10.34
C GLY A 64 -11.94 4.91 -10.05
N SER A 65 -10.99 4.64 -10.94
CA SER A 65 -9.96 3.62 -10.80
C SER A 65 -8.59 4.26 -10.82
N GLY A 66 -7.61 3.65 -10.17
CA GLY A 66 -6.24 4.12 -10.21
C GLY A 66 -5.25 3.03 -9.83
N VAL A 67 -3.98 3.32 -10.04
CA VAL A 67 -2.88 2.48 -9.58
C VAL A 67 -2.25 3.12 -8.34
N PHE A 68 -2.09 2.32 -7.30
CA PHE A 68 -1.63 2.76 -5.99
C PHE A 68 -0.44 1.90 -5.56
N GLU A 69 0.55 2.54 -4.97
CA GLU A 69 1.63 1.86 -4.28
C GLU A 69 1.41 2.01 -2.77
N LEU A 70 1.23 0.88 -2.10
CA LEU A 70 1.11 0.80 -0.66
C LEU A 70 2.28 0.02 -0.08
N TYR A 71 2.73 0.35 1.11
CA TYR A 71 3.64 -0.52 1.85
C TYR A 71 3.09 -0.87 3.22
N CYS A 72 3.47 -2.04 3.71
CA CYS A 72 3.31 -2.38 5.12
C CYS A 72 4.67 -2.37 5.83
N GLU A 73 4.71 -1.84 7.05
CA GLU A 73 5.92 -1.74 7.86
C GLU A 73 5.87 -2.66 9.08
N GLY A 74 6.88 -3.52 9.19
CA GLY A 74 7.18 -4.32 10.38
C GLY A 74 6.10 -5.35 10.79
N GLN A 75 6.29 -5.94 11.97
CA GLN A 75 5.38 -6.96 12.54
C GLN A 75 3.98 -6.41 12.87
N LYS A 76 3.87 -5.10 13.12
CA LYS A 76 2.62 -4.42 13.48
C LYS A 76 1.65 -4.28 12.29
N LYS A 77 2.04 -4.73 11.08
CA LYS A 77 1.22 -4.72 9.84
C LYS A 77 0.53 -3.37 9.60
N LYS A 78 1.22 -2.25 9.91
CA LYS A 78 0.72 -0.91 9.61
C LYS A 78 0.89 -0.63 8.12
N TRP A 79 -0.17 -0.16 7.49
CA TRP A 79 -0.18 0.13 6.05
C TRP A 79 -0.12 1.63 5.79
N PHE A 80 0.58 1.97 4.72
CA PHE A 80 0.76 3.34 4.25
C PHE A 80 0.54 3.40 2.75
N LEU A 81 -0.10 4.48 2.30
CA LEU A 81 -0.11 4.84 0.89
C LEU A 81 1.17 5.61 0.58
N PHE A 82 2.04 5.03 -0.23
CA PHE A 82 3.28 5.67 -0.66
C PHE A 82 3.03 6.64 -1.80
N LYS A 83 2.34 6.16 -2.85
CA LYS A 83 2.28 6.85 -4.13
C LYS A 83 1.01 6.51 -4.90
N VAL A 84 0.45 7.50 -5.58
CA VAL A 84 -0.60 7.32 -6.60
C VAL A 84 0.07 7.47 -7.96
N LEU A 85 -0.13 6.47 -8.83
CA LEU A 85 0.62 6.31 -10.07
C LEU A 85 -0.12 6.80 -11.32
N ASP A 86 -1.42 7.12 -11.20
CA ASP A 86 -2.34 7.71 -12.19
C ASP A 86 -1.86 7.74 -13.66
#